data_AF-A0A3D3NWG0-F1
#
_entry.id   AF-A0A3D3NWG0-F1
#
_cell.length_a   1.000
_cell.length_b   1.000
_cell.length_c   1.000
_cell.angle_alpha   90.00
_cell.angle_beta   90.00
_cell.angle_gamma   90.00
#
_symmetry.space_group_name_H-M   'P 1'
#
loop_
_entity.id
_entity.type
_entity.pdbx_description
1 polymer ?
#
loop_
_entity_poly.entity_id
_entity_poly.type
_entity_poly.pdbx_seq_one_letter_code
_entity_poly.pdbx_strand_id
1 'polypeptide(L)'
;MKALPVILASLVLHDAVHARAIRASADPVRDEPPITEDERGHWSFQPLAFPVKPARSGQARGASAELDGLIEKRLLEAGLTRSDEADAATLIRRLSFDLTGLPPTPEEVDAFIKTCARDKDTAIHALVERLLASPAYGEHWAQWWLDLARFAETDGFEHDKERPRAWQYRDWVIRALNEDMPFDEFVRQQIAGDLLDGGEPAATGFLFSGPDMPDLNNQDERRHVVLNDITSTTGSVFLGLTVG
;
A
#
# COMPACT_ATOMS: atom_id res chain seq x y z
N MET A 1 -70.84 -25.58 -7.40
CA MET A 1 -69.79 -26.29 -6.64
C MET A 1 -68.42 -25.84 -7.14
N LYS A 2 -67.64 -25.19 -6.26
CA LYS A 2 -66.16 -25.02 -6.21
C LYS A 2 -65.44 -24.58 -7.51
N ALA A 3 -65.04 -23.32 -7.70
CA ALA A 3 -63.89 -22.59 -7.11
C ALA A 3 -62.50 -23.19 -7.45
N LEU A 4 -61.80 -22.59 -8.42
CA LEU A 4 -60.49 -21.88 -8.32
C LEU A 4 -59.74 -21.84 -9.68
N PRO A 5 -59.23 -20.67 -10.13
CA PRO A 5 -58.25 -20.58 -11.20
C PRO A 5 -56.82 -20.67 -10.62
N VAL A 6 -55.96 -21.51 -11.22
CA VAL A 6 -54.53 -21.57 -10.87
C VAL A 6 -53.77 -20.55 -11.72
N ILE A 7 -52.96 -19.78 -11.01
CA ILE A 7 -52.31 -18.53 -11.39
C ILE A 7 -51.06 -18.77 -12.24
N LEU A 8 -50.93 -17.91 -13.25
CA LEU A 8 -49.72 -17.58 -14.01
C LEU A 8 -48.68 -16.93 -13.09
N ALA A 9 -47.46 -17.45 -12.98
CA ALA A 9 -46.24 -16.69 -12.72
C ALA A 9 -45.01 -17.62 -12.61
N SER A 10 -44.38 -17.92 -13.73
CA SER A 10 -42.97 -18.33 -13.75
C SER A 10 -42.13 -17.08 -13.93
N LEU A 11 -41.70 -16.47 -12.83
CA LEU A 11 -40.75 -15.36 -12.80
C LEU A 11 -39.44 -15.89 -12.21
N VAL A 12 -38.48 -16.07 -13.12
CA VAL A 12 -37.02 -15.98 -12.99
C VAL A 12 -36.55 -15.60 -11.57
N LEU A 13 -36.09 -16.58 -10.79
CA LEU A 13 -35.15 -16.34 -9.69
C LEU A 13 -33.74 -16.20 -10.31
N HIS A 14 -33.38 -14.96 -10.64
CA HIS A 14 -32.00 -14.49 -10.63
C HIS A 14 -31.93 -13.47 -9.49
N ASP A 15 -31.83 -13.96 -8.25
CA ASP A 15 -31.48 -13.09 -7.13
C ASP A 15 -29.99 -12.80 -7.24
N ALA A 16 -29.69 -11.73 -7.96
CA ALA A 16 -28.46 -11.00 -7.84
C ALA A 16 -28.31 -10.59 -6.36
N VAL A 17 -27.27 -11.13 -5.71
CA VAL A 17 -26.77 -10.72 -4.40
C VAL A 17 -26.32 -9.25 -4.50
N HIS A 18 -27.28 -8.34 -4.53
CA HIS A 18 -27.03 -6.91 -4.46
C HIS A 18 -26.63 -6.60 -3.03
N ALA A 19 -25.48 -5.92 -2.90
CA ALA A 19 -25.00 -5.27 -1.71
C ALA A 19 -26.18 -4.66 -0.94
N ARG A 20 -26.52 -5.27 0.20
CA ARG A 20 -27.49 -4.71 1.13
C ARG A 20 -26.83 -3.48 1.74
N ALA A 21 -27.17 -2.31 1.20
CA ALA A 21 -26.72 -1.03 1.71
C ALA A 21 -26.84 -1.02 3.24
N ILE A 22 -25.76 -0.62 3.89
CA ILE A 22 -25.65 -0.48 5.34
C ILE A 22 -26.81 0.42 5.78
N ARG A 23 -27.84 -0.15 6.44
CA ARG A 23 -28.57 0.65 7.40
C ARG A 23 -27.57 0.86 8.53
N ALA A 24 -27.04 2.09 8.63
CA ALA A 24 -26.40 2.54 9.85
C ALA A 24 -27.29 2.11 11.02
N SER A 25 -26.69 1.60 12.09
CA SER A 25 -27.47 1.19 13.27
C SER A 25 -28.50 2.27 13.60
N ALA A 26 -29.75 1.87 13.81
CA ALA A 26 -30.79 2.78 14.28
C ALA A 26 -30.67 3.04 15.79
N ASP A 27 -29.68 2.44 16.45
CA ASP A 27 -29.30 2.81 17.81
C ASP A 27 -28.90 4.29 17.79
N PRO A 28 -29.33 5.09 18.78
CA PRO A 28 -28.83 6.44 18.91
C PRO A 28 -27.31 6.36 18.99
N VAL A 29 -26.62 7.11 18.12
CA VAL A 29 -25.20 7.37 18.25
C VAL A 29 -24.98 7.72 19.72
N ARG A 30 -24.21 6.91 20.46
CA ARG A 30 -23.81 7.28 21.82
C ARG A 30 -23.24 8.68 21.72
N ASP A 31 -23.63 9.59 22.61
CA ASP A 31 -23.10 10.96 22.64
C ASP A 31 -21.57 10.89 22.76
N GLU A 32 -20.89 10.84 21.62
CA GLU A 32 -19.45 10.93 21.56
C GLU A 32 -19.10 12.34 22.01
N PRO A 33 -18.19 12.49 23.00
CA PRO A 33 -17.78 13.81 23.42
C PRO A 33 -17.24 14.57 22.20
N PRO A 34 -17.60 15.85 22.04
CA PRO A 34 -17.12 16.63 20.91
C PRO A 34 -15.59 16.74 20.98
N ILE A 35 -14.94 16.60 19.83
CA ILE A 35 -13.49 16.80 19.72
C ILE A 35 -13.14 18.21 20.19
N THR A 36 -12.37 18.29 21.26
CA THR A 36 -11.90 19.50 21.92
C THR A 36 -10.84 20.24 21.10
N GLU A 37 -10.59 21.50 21.44
CA GLU A 37 -9.54 22.29 20.78
C GLU A 37 -8.15 21.73 21.08
N ASP A 38 -7.91 21.24 22.31
CA ASP A 38 -6.65 20.60 22.69
C ASP A 38 -6.38 19.32 21.88
N GLU A 39 -7.40 18.49 21.65
CA GLU A 39 -7.29 17.29 20.80
C GLU A 39 -7.00 17.64 19.34
N ARG A 40 -7.63 18.70 18.82
CA ARG A 40 -7.30 19.24 17.48
C ARG A 40 -5.91 19.82 17.41
N GLY A 41 -5.34 20.25 18.54
CA GLY A 41 -3.99 20.78 18.68
C GLY A 41 -2.89 19.71 18.75
N HIS A 42 -3.23 18.42 18.68
CA HIS A 42 -2.22 17.37 18.72
C HIS A 42 -1.21 17.50 17.56
N TRP A 43 0.07 17.37 17.88
CA TRP A 43 1.18 17.68 16.96
C TRP A 43 1.14 16.88 15.65
N SER A 44 0.69 15.62 15.71
CA SER A 44 0.65 14.72 14.54
C SER A 44 -0.46 15.07 13.55
N PHE A 45 -1.45 15.85 13.96
CA PHE A 45 -2.56 16.29 13.12
C PHE A 45 -2.42 17.74 12.67
N GLN A 46 -1.34 18.42 13.06
CA GLN A 46 -1.03 19.74 12.55
C GLN A 46 -0.49 19.63 11.12
N PRO A 47 -0.88 20.56 10.22
CA PRO A 47 -0.25 20.66 8.92
C PRO A 47 1.27 20.78 9.06
N LEU A 48 2.02 19.98 8.30
CA LEU A 48 3.47 20.09 8.26
C LEU A 48 3.86 21.46 7.70
N ALA A 49 4.43 22.31 8.55
CA ALA A 49 5.08 23.53 8.13
C ALA A 49 6.46 23.16 7.55
N PHE A 50 6.51 22.81 6.26
CA PHE A 50 7.80 22.75 5.57
C PHE A 50 8.42 24.15 5.66
N PRO A 51 9.64 24.31 6.21
CA PRO A 51 10.34 25.58 6.13
C PRO A 51 10.52 25.86 4.64
N VAL A 52 9.73 26.80 4.12
CA VAL A 52 9.82 27.46 2.81
C VAL A 52 10.45 26.58 1.73
N LYS A 53 9.64 26.04 0.80
CA LYS A 53 10.13 25.57 -0.51
C LYS A 53 11.29 26.48 -0.93
N PRO A 54 12.52 25.98 -1.15
CA PRO A 54 13.62 26.86 -1.50
C PRO A 54 13.15 27.79 -2.60
N ALA A 55 13.20 29.09 -2.32
CA ALA A 55 12.95 30.09 -3.34
C ALA A 55 13.80 29.67 -4.53
N ARG A 56 13.19 29.54 -5.71
CA ARG A 56 13.91 29.32 -6.97
C ARG A 56 14.87 30.50 -7.18
N SER A 57 16.04 30.45 -6.55
CA SER A 57 17.10 31.43 -6.64
C SER A 57 18.30 30.72 -7.24
N GLY A 58 18.29 30.61 -8.57
CA GLY A 58 19.48 30.67 -9.43
C GLY A 58 20.59 29.63 -9.31
N GLN A 59 20.63 28.77 -8.29
CA GLN A 59 21.63 27.71 -8.14
C GLN A 59 20.91 26.45 -7.64
N ALA A 60 20.76 25.49 -8.54
CA ALA A 60 20.15 24.20 -8.29
C ALA A 60 21.01 23.37 -7.32
N ARG A 61 20.89 23.61 -6.03
CA ARG A 61 21.16 22.57 -5.03
C ARG A 61 19.79 21.94 -4.76
N GLY A 62 19.58 20.73 -5.28
CA GLY A 62 18.30 20.03 -5.21
C GLY A 62 17.87 19.74 -3.76
N ALA A 63 16.62 19.34 -3.56
CA ALA A 63 16.06 19.02 -2.23
C ALA A 63 16.92 18.04 -1.40
N SER A 64 17.68 17.17 -2.08
CA SER A 64 18.66 16.28 -1.44
C SER A 64 19.75 17.03 -0.66
N ALA A 65 20.26 18.15 -1.18
CA ALA A 65 21.29 18.95 -0.52
C ALA A 65 20.81 19.62 0.78
N GLU A 66 19.51 19.90 0.87
CA GLU A 66 18.90 20.51 2.06
C GLU A 66 18.76 19.49 3.19
N LEU A 67 18.25 18.29 2.86
CA LEU A 67 18.18 17.16 3.79
C LEU A 67 19.57 16.77 4.28
N ASP A 68 20.53 16.69 3.37
CA ASP A 68 21.92 16.41 3.67
C ASP A 68 22.54 17.42 4.65
N GLY A 69 22.21 18.70 4.51
CA GLY A 69 22.64 19.74 5.43
C GLY A 69 22.02 19.61 6.83
N LEU A 70 20.75 19.17 6.91
CA LEU A 70 20.11 18.89 8.20
C LEU A 70 20.78 17.71 8.93
N ILE A 71 21.13 16.66 8.19
CA ILE A 71 21.85 15.49 8.73
C ILE A 71 23.26 15.90 9.18
N GLU A 72 24.00 16.63 8.33
CA GLU A 72 25.36 17.09 8.64
C GLU A 72 25.39 17.97 9.90
N LYS A 73 24.43 18.88 10.04
CA LYS A 73 24.29 19.69 11.26
C LYS A 73 24.18 18.81 12.52
N ARG A 74 23.32 17.80 12.50
CA ARG A 74 23.13 16.88 13.64
C ARG A 74 24.38 16.03 13.92
N LEU A 75 25.08 15.59 12.88
CA LEU A 75 26.35 14.86 13.03
C LEU A 75 27.41 15.73 13.71
N LEU A 76 27.57 16.98 13.27
CA LEU A 76 28.52 17.93 13.84
C LEU A 76 28.23 18.23 15.32
N GLU A 77 26.96 18.44 15.68
CA GLU A 77 26.52 18.62 17.07
C GLU A 77 26.85 17.41 17.95
N ALA A 78 26.81 16.21 17.38
CA ALA A 78 27.15 14.96 18.04
C ALA A 78 28.66 14.62 18.00
N GLY A 79 29.50 15.46 17.38
CA GLY A 79 30.92 15.18 17.18
C GLY A 79 31.21 14.02 16.21
N LEU A 80 30.27 13.70 15.34
CA LEU A 80 30.33 12.62 14.35
C LEU A 80 30.61 13.17 12.95
N THR A 81 31.12 12.29 12.08
CA THR A 81 31.33 12.55 10.66
C THR A 81 30.58 11.52 9.82
N ARG A 82 30.34 11.83 8.54
CA ARG A 82 29.74 10.87 7.61
C ARG A 82 30.69 9.70 7.41
N SER A 83 30.13 8.50 7.27
CA SER A 83 30.89 7.34 6.82
C SER A 83 31.36 7.52 5.37
N ASP A 84 32.47 6.87 5.03
CA ASP A 84 32.94 6.82 3.65
C ASP A 84 31.88 6.23 2.73
N GLU A 85 31.84 6.74 1.50
CA GLU A 85 30.92 6.26 0.50
C GLU A 85 31.26 4.83 0.08
N ALA A 86 30.23 4.04 -0.26
CA ALA A 86 30.43 2.68 -0.74
C ALA A 86 31.22 2.65 -2.05
N ASP A 87 32.08 1.65 -2.19
CA ASP A 87 32.74 1.35 -3.47
C ASP A 87 31.70 0.92 -4.53
N ALA A 88 32.08 1.01 -5.80
CA ALA A 88 31.17 0.75 -6.92
C ALA A 88 30.57 -0.67 -6.90
N ALA A 89 31.34 -1.69 -6.50
CA ALA A 89 30.86 -3.07 -6.46
C ALA A 89 29.83 -3.26 -5.32
N THR A 90 30.11 -2.66 -4.16
CA THR A 90 29.16 -2.63 -3.04
C THR A 90 27.89 -1.87 -3.41
N LEU A 91 28.01 -0.76 -4.15
CA LEU A 91 26.89 0.07 -4.52
C LEU A 91 25.92 -0.63 -5.47
N ILE A 92 26.40 -1.25 -6.57
CA ILE A 92 25.52 -2.01 -7.47
C ILE A 92 24.86 -3.18 -6.75
N ARG A 93 25.60 -3.87 -5.88
CA ARG A 93 25.04 -5.00 -5.11
C ARG A 93 23.87 -4.56 -4.24
N ARG A 94 24.02 -3.45 -3.49
CA ARG A 94 22.97 -2.91 -2.62
C ARG A 94 21.76 -2.48 -3.45
N LEU A 95 21.97 -1.66 -4.47
CA LEU A 95 20.88 -1.17 -5.33
C LEU A 95 20.09 -2.32 -5.98
N SER A 96 20.77 -3.37 -6.46
CA SER A 96 20.07 -4.53 -7.02
C SER A 96 19.24 -5.27 -5.97
N PHE A 97 19.79 -5.56 -4.79
CA PHE A 97 19.01 -6.23 -3.74
C PHE A 97 17.86 -5.37 -3.22
N ASP A 98 18.08 -4.07 -3.03
CA ASP A 98 17.07 -3.16 -2.47
C ASP A 98 15.92 -2.92 -3.46
N LEU A 99 16.21 -2.87 -4.76
CA LEU A 99 15.18 -2.59 -5.77
C LEU A 99 14.52 -3.85 -6.32
N THR A 100 15.28 -4.93 -6.56
CA THR A 100 14.75 -6.13 -7.24
C THR A 100 14.83 -7.40 -6.40
N GLY A 101 15.44 -7.37 -5.21
CA GLY A 101 15.66 -8.56 -4.39
C GLY A 101 16.67 -9.55 -4.98
N LEU A 102 17.30 -9.23 -6.12
CA LEU A 102 18.17 -10.14 -6.87
C LEU A 102 19.62 -9.62 -6.90
N PRO A 103 20.63 -10.52 -6.91
CA PRO A 103 22.01 -10.12 -7.11
C PRO A 103 22.25 -9.64 -8.56
N PRO A 104 23.15 -8.66 -8.78
CA PRO A 104 23.60 -8.32 -10.13
C PRO A 104 24.47 -9.46 -10.71
N THR A 105 24.54 -9.56 -12.03
CA THR A 105 25.47 -10.52 -12.67
C THR A 105 26.92 -10.01 -12.61
N PRO A 106 27.93 -10.90 -12.68
CA PRO A 106 29.33 -10.47 -12.74
C PRO A 106 29.60 -9.47 -13.88
N GLU A 107 28.98 -9.67 -15.04
CA GLU A 107 29.13 -8.78 -16.20
C GLU A 107 28.53 -7.39 -15.94
N GLU A 108 27.38 -7.33 -15.26
CA GLU A 108 26.76 -6.06 -14.87
C GLU A 108 27.63 -5.29 -13.86
N VAL A 109 28.24 -6.00 -12.89
CA VAL A 109 29.18 -5.42 -11.92
C VAL A 109 30.39 -4.83 -12.64
N ASP A 110 31.03 -5.59 -13.53
CA ASP A 110 32.19 -5.13 -14.29
C ASP A 110 31.86 -3.92 -15.17
N ALA A 111 30.69 -3.91 -15.81
CA ALA A 111 30.23 -2.79 -16.61
C ALA A 111 29.94 -1.55 -15.74
N PHE A 112 29.31 -1.73 -14.58
CA PHE A 112 29.03 -0.66 -13.65
C PHE A 112 30.30 -0.04 -13.07
N ILE A 113 31.28 -0.84 -12.65
CA ILE A 113 32.56 -0.34 -12.13
C ILE A 113 33.25 0.55 -13.16
N LYS A 114 33.29 0.12 -14.43
CA LYS A 114 33.92 0.89 -15.52
C LYS A 114 33.20 2.21 -15.81
N THR A 115 31.87 2.21 -15.79
CA THR A 115 31.06 3.41 -16.05
C THR A 115 31.12 4.38 -14.87
N CYS A 116 30.97 3.87 -13.65
CA CYS A 116 31.07 4.61 -12.39
C CYS A 116 32.44 5.29 -12.21
N ALA A 117 33.53 4.64 -12.64
CA ALA A 117 34.87 5.24 -12.63
C ALA A 117 35.02 6.45 -13.56
N ARG A 118 34.15 6.61 -14.57
CA ARG A 118 34.16 7.75 -15.51
C ARG A 118 33.22 8.86 -15.05
N ASP A 119 32.01 8.47 -14.68
CA ASP A 119 30.97 9.37 -14.19
C ASP A 119 30.04 8.58 -13.27
N LYS A 120 30.19 8.82 -11.96
CA LYS A 120 29.48 8.09 -10.92
C LYS A 120 27.99 8.40 -10.91
N ASP A 121 27.63 9.68 -10.99
CA ASP A 121 26.23 10.11 -10.87
C ASP A 121 25.41 9.60 -12.04
N THR A 122 25.92 9.76 -13.27
CA THR A 122 25.25 9.24 -14.47
C THR A 122 25.14 7.72 -14.44
N ALA A 123 26.17 7.00 -13.95
CA ALA A 123 26.13 5.55 -13.82
C ALA A 123 25.09 5.07 -12.81
N ILE A 124 24.99 5.73 -11.65
CA ILE A 124 23.97 5.42 -10.62
C ILE A 124 22.57 5.66 -11.17
N HIS A 125 22.33 6.81 -11.79
CA HIS A 125 21.03 7.11 -12.39
C HIS A 125 20.62 6.06 -13.44
N ALA A 126 21.52 5.73 -14.37
CA ALA A 126 21.23 4.71 -15.38
C ALA A 126 21.00 3.31 -14.79
N LEU A 127 21.71 2.96 -13.71
CA LEU A 127 21.50 1.71 -13.00
C LEU A 127 20.11 1.68 -12.34
N VAL A 128 19.74 2.73 -11.62
CA VAL A 128 18.45 2.82 -10.91
C VAL A 128 17.28 2.76 -11.92
N GLU A 129 17.33 3.55 -13.00
CA GLU A 129 16.30 3.52 -14.05
C GLU A 129 16.11 2.10 -14.62
N ARG A 130 17.22 1.40 -14.88
CA ARG A 130 17.17 0.03 -15.39
C ARG A 130 16.57 -0.95 -14.37
N LEU A 131 16.88 -0.79 -13.08
CA LEU A 131 16.37 -1.65 -12.03
C LEU A 131 14.87 -1.41 -11.78
N LEU A 132 14.43 -0.15 -11.76
CA LEU A 132 13.01 0.22 -11.64
C LEU A 132 12.18 -0.25 -12.84
N ALA A 133 12.75 -0.25 -14.04
CA ALA A 133 12.09 -0.77 -15.24
C ALA A 133 12.02 -2.31 -15.31
N SER A 134 12.68 -3.03 -14.40
CA SER A 134 12.65 -4.49 -14.36
C SER A 134 11.34 -4.99 -13.73
N PRO A 135 10.66 -6.02 -14.29
CA PRO A 135 9.48 -6.61 -13.65
C PRO A 135 9.72 -7.07 -12.21
N ALA A 136 10.96 -7.48 -11.91
CA ALA A 136 11.39 -7.90 -10.59
C ALA A 136 11.29 -6.79 -9.53
N TYR A 137 11.27 -5.52 -9.94
CA TYR A 137 11.03 -4.41 -9.02
C TYR A 137 9.65 -4.52 -8.37
N GLY A 138 8.58 -4.58 -9.17
CA GLY A 138 7.23 -4.74 -8.68
C GLY A 138 7.03 -6.07 -7.94
N GLU A 139 7.67 -7.16 -8.37
CA GLU A 139 7.61 -8.44 -7.65
C GLU A 139 8.25 -8.36 -6.25
N HIS A 140 9.40 -7.69 -6.13
CA HIS A 140 10.09 -7.53 -4.85
C HIS A 140 9.33 -6.56 -3.93
N TRP A 141 8.94 -5.39 -4.44
CA TRP A 141 8.26 -4.37 -3.65
C TRP A 141 6.84 -4.76 -3.27
N ALA A 142 6.16 -5.57 -4.09
CA ALA A 142 4.85 -6.10 -3.74
C ALA A 142 4.90 -6.97 -2.48
N GLN A 143 6.00 -7.68 -2.18
CA GLN A 143 6.09 -8.51 -0.97
C GLN A 143 5.87 -7.67 0.29
N TRP A 144 6.57 -6.55 0.39
CA TRP A 144 6.41 -5.61 1.51
C TRP A 144 4.98 -5.06 1.61
N TRP A 145 4.36 -4.75 0.46
CA TRP A 145 2.98 -4.28 0.45
C TRP A 145 1.97 -5.36 0.85
N LEU A 146 2.16 -6.58 0.36
CA LEU A 146 1.29 -7.71 0.62
C LEU A 146 1.34 -8.13 2.09
N ASP A 147 2.47 -7.95 2.77
CA ASP A 147 2.55 -8.10 4.23
C ASP A 147 1.66 -7.09 4.96
N LEU A 148 1.65 -5.81 4.52
CA LEU A 148 0.78 -4.77 5.09
C LEU A 148 -0.70 -5.05 4.81
N ALA A 149 -1.01 -5.57 3.62
CA ALA A 149 -2.36 -6.02 3.26
C ALA A 149 -2.76 -7.33 3.95
N ARG A 150 -1.82 -7.99 4.64
CA ARG A 150 -1.99 -9.30 5.31
C ARG A 150 -2.44 -10.38 4.33
N PHE A 151 -1.87 -10.34 3.14
CA PHE A 151 -2.23 -11.22 2.04
C PHE A 151 -1.88 -12.68 2.34
N ALA A 152 -2.86 -13.55 2.13
CA ALA A 152 -2.67 -14.98 2.02
C ALA A 152 -3.49 -15.53 0.85
N GLU A 153 -3.00 -16.62 0.25
CA GLU A 153 -3.78 -17.39 -0.74
C GLU A 153 -4.82 -18.30 -0.09
N THR A 154 -4.97 -18.22 1.24
CA THR A 154 -5.93 -18.98 2.03
C THR A 154 -6.63 -18.06 3.05
N ASP A 155 -7.63 -18.58 3.77
CA ASP A 155 -8.38 -17.83 4.80
C ASP A 155 -7.57 -17.52 6.06
N GLY A 156 -6.43 -18.18 6.27
CA GLY A 156 -5.44 -17.84 7.30
C GLY A 156 -5.90 -18.05 8.75
N PHE A 157 -7.03 -18.75 8.96
CA PHE A 157 -7.62 -19.01 10.28
C PHE A 157 -8.29 -20.39 10.36
N GLU A 158 -8.76 -20.82 11.54
CA GLU A 158 -9.17 -22.19 11.92
C GLU A 158 -9.64 -23.12 10.78
N HIS A 159 -10.58 -22.66 9.96
CA HIS A 159 -11.04 -23.36 8.76
C HIS A 159 -10.36 -22.84 7.48
N ASP A 160 -9.05 -23.07 7.40
CA ASP A 160 -8.18 -22.47 6.40
C ASP A 160 -8.42 -23.03 4.99
N LYS A 161 -9.27 -22.35 4.21
CA LYS A 161 -9.56 -22.72 2.81
C LYS A 161 -8.71 -21.91 1.86
N GLU A 162 -8.36 -22.53 0.74
CA GLU A 162 -7.78 -21.83 -0.40
C GLU A 162 -8.75 -20.76 -0.94
N ARG A 163 -8.19 -19.62 -1.31
CA ARG A 163 -8.87 -18.50 -1.98
C ARG A 163 -8.52 -18.53 -3.47
N PRO A 164 -9.34 -19.13 -4.35
CA PRO A 164 -8.93 -19.42 -5.73
C PRO A 164 -8.62 -18.20 -6.61
N ARG A 165 -8.99 -17.00 -6.13
CA ARG A 165 -8.81 -15.72 -6.82
C ARG A 165 -7.91 -14.74 -6.07
N ALA A 166 -7.30 -15.12 -4.95
CA ALA A 166 -6.42 -14.24 -4.18
C ALA A 166 -5.26 -13.68 -5.04
N TRP A 167 -4.71 -14.50 -5.93
CA TRP A 167 -3.66 -14.12 -6.87
C TRP A 167 -3.99 -12.87 -7.70
N GLN A 168 -5.26 -12.56 -7.97
CA GLN A 168 -5.67 -11.39 -8.74
C GLN A 168 -5.27 -10.08 -8.05
N TYR A 169 -5.35 -10.05 -6.72
CA TYR A 169 -4.92 -8.89 -5.94
C TYR A 169 -3.39 -8.78 -5.90
N ARG A 170 -2.67 -9.90 -5.66
CA ARG A 170 -1.21 -9.94 -5.75
C ARG A 170 -0.70 -9.39 -7.07
N ASP A 171 -1.22 -9.93 -8.17
CA ASP A 171 -0.79 -9.56 -9.52
C ASP A 171 -1.18 -8.11 -9.85
N TRP A 172 -2.30 -7.61 -9.31
CA TRP A 172 -2.66 -6.19 -9.41
C TRP A 172 -1.64 -5.30 -8.68
N VAL A 173 -1.22 -5.63 -7.45
CA VAL A 173 -0.20 -4.86 -6.71
C VAL A 173 1.12 -4.83 -7.46
N ILE A 174 1.59 -5.99 -7.95
CA ILE A 174 2.83 -6.08 -8.75
C ILE A 174 2.76 -5.18 -9.98
N ARG A 175 1.63 -5.20 -10.69
CA ARG A 175 1.43 -4.37 -11.88
C ARG A 175 1.38 -2.88 -11.52
N ALA A 176 0.62 -2.50 -10.50
CA ALA A 176 0.51 -1.10 -10.08
C ALA A 176 1.86 -0.48 -9.72
N LEU A 177 2.75 -1.25 -9.06
CA LEU A 177 4.11 -0.83 -8.74
C LEU A 177 4.98 -0.69 -10.01
N ASN A 178 4.94 -1.68 -10.91
CA ASN A 178 5.70 -1.65 -12.16
C ASN A 178 5.23 -0.56 -13.15
N GLU A 179 3.96 -0.18 -13.07
CA GLU A 179 3.36 0.90 -13.88
C GLU A 179 3.59 2.30 -13.26
N ASP A 180 4.31 2.39 -12.14
CA ASP A 180 4.54 3.63 -11.37
C ASP A 180 3.22 4.36 -11.06
N MET A 181 2.22 3.60 -10.58
CA MET A 181 0.91 4.14 -10.23
C MET A 181 1.06 5.21 -9.13
N PRO A 182 0.50 6.42 -9.32
CA PRO A 182 0.51 7.45 -8.29
C PRO A 182 -0.07 6.92 -6.98
N PHE A 183 0.57 7.23 -5.85
CA PHE A 183 0.20 6.66 -4.56
C PHE A 183 -1.27 6.97 -4.18
N ASP A 184 -1.76 8.17 -4.48
CA ASP A 184 -3.16 8.54 -4.25
C ASP A 184 -4.14 7.67 -5.04
N GLU A 185 -3.79 7.34 -6.29
CA GLU A 185 -4.54 6.39 -7.11
C GLU A 185 -4.50 4.98 -6.54
N PHE A 186 -3.31 4.53 -6.15
CA PHE A 186 -3.07 3.21 -5.57
C PHE A 186 -3.88 2.99 -4.28
N VAL A 187 -3.95 4.00 -3.41
CA VAL A 187 -4.82 3.96 -2.22
C VAL A 187 -6.30 3.97 -2.63
N ARG A 188 -6.70 4.87 -3.52
CA ARG A 188 -8.10 5.03 -3.94
C ARG A 188 -8.67 3.74 -4.54
N GLN A 189 -7.91 3.05 -5.40
CA GLN A 189 -8.30 1.78 -6.00
C GLN A 189 -8.44 0.67 -4.93
N GLN A 190 -7.57 0.63 -3.94
CA GLN A 190 -7.66 -0.39 -2.88
C GLN A 190 -8.85 -0.21 -1.93
N ILE A 191 -9.29 1.03 -1.72
CA ILE A 191 -10.44 1.33 -0.86
C ILE A 191 -11.77 1.19 -1.61
N ALA A 192 -11.82 1.55 -2.90
CA ALA A 192 -13.08 1.70 -3.63
C ALA A 192 -13.03 1.22 -5.09
N GLY A 193 -12.04 0.44 -5.51
CA GLY A 193 -11.83 0.00 -6.89
C GLY A 193 -13.04 -0.67 -7.56
N ASP A 194 -13.90 -1.33 -6.78
CA ASP A 194 -15.16 -1.93 -7.27
C ASP A 194 -16.32 -0.93 -7.42
N LEU A 195 -16.21 0.25 -6.82
CA LEU A 195 -17.21 1.32 -6.83
C LEU A 195 -16.87 2.49 -7.78
N LEU A 196 -15.63 2.54 -8.27
CA LEU A 196 -15.13 3.63 -9.10
C LEU A 196 -15.45 3.40 -10.58
N ASP A 197 -15.82 4.46 -11.30
CA ASP A 197 -15.92 4.41 -12.75
C ASP A 197 -14.53 4.16 -13.36
N GLY A 198 -14.38 3.05 -14.07
CA GLY A 198 -13.07 2.59 -14.57
C GLY A 198 -12.13 2.07 -13.48
N GLY A 199 -12.65 1.79 -12.28
CA GLY A 199 -11.92 1.14 -11.21
C GLY A 199 -11.60 -0.32 -11.50
N GLU A 200 -10.64 -0.86 -10.74
CA GLU A 200 -10.20 -2.24 -10.85
C GLU A 200 -10.64 -3.05 -9.63
N PRO A 201 -11.69 -3.90 -9.71
CA PRO A 201 -12.19 -4.65 -8.55
C PRO A 201 -11.19 -5.61 -7.91
N ALA A 202 -10.10 -5.95 -8.60
CA ALA A 202 -9.02 -6.73 -8.00
C ALA A 202 -8.31 -5.95 -6.88
N ALA A 203 -8.21 -4.63 -6.99
CA ALA A 203 -7.53 -3.75 -6.03
C ALA A 203 -8.18 -3.79 -4.64
N THR A 204 -9.51 -3.91 -4.58
CA THR A 204 -10.25 -4.01 -3.31
C THR A 204 -9.97 -5.30 -2.55
N GLY A 205 -9.17 -6.22 -3.11
CA GLY A 205 -8.60 -7.34 -2.40
C GLY A 205 -7.87 -6.93 -1.11
N PHE A 206 -7.32 -5.69 -1.03
CA PHE A 206 -6.74 -5.14 0.21
C PHE A 206 -7.67 -5.28 1.42
N LEU A 207 -8.97 -5.00 1.25
CA LEU A 207 -9.96 -5.02 2.34
C LEU A 207 -10.29 -6.44 2.80
N PHE A 208 -10.06 -7.45 1.95
CA PHE A 208 -10.47 -8.82 2.21
C PHE A 208 -9.30 -9.78 2.37
N SER A 209 -8.07 -9.29 2.25
CA SER A 209 -6.85 -10.12 2.26
C SER A 209 -6.56 -10.74 3.61
N GLY A 210 -7.03 -10.12 4.70
CA GLY A 210 -6.84 -10.61 6.06
C GLY A 210 -7.57 -11.92 6.40
N PRO A 211 -7.32 -12.45 7.61
CA PRO A 211 -7.91 -13.70 8.06
C PRO A 211 -9.44 -13.64 8.14
N ASP A 212 -10.10 -14.74 7.77
CA ASP A 212 -11.55 -14.87 7.81
C ASP A 212 -11.96 -16.28 8.27
N MET A 213 -13.16 -16.41 8.82
CA MET A 213 -13.75 -17.69 9.21
C MET A 213 -15.14 -17.81 8.57
N PRO A 214 -15.22 -18.23 7.30
CA PRO A 214 -16.48 -18.28 6.57
C PRO A 214 -17.50 -19.26 7.13
N ASP A 215 -17.05 -20.28 7.88
CA ASP A 215 -17.86 -21.32 8.52
C ASP A 215 -18.34 -20.96 9.93
N LEU A 216 -18.07 -19.75 10.43
CA LEU A 216 -18.55 -19.32 11.74
C LEU A 216 -20.10 -19.38 11.80
N ASN A 217 -20.63 -20.06 12.83
CA ASN A 217 -22.07 -20.29 12.96
C ASN A 217 -22.87 -18.99 13.06
N ASN A 218 -22.31 -17.97 13.73
CA ASN A 218 -22.93 -16.67 13.86
C ASN A 218 -22.37 -15.70 12.80
N GLN A 219 -23.14 -15.48 11.73
CA GLN A 219 -22.71 -14.61 10.63
C GLN A 219 -22.68 -13.12 11.01
N ASP A 220 -23.46 -12.69 12.01
CA ASP A 220 -23.39 -11.31 12.51
C ASP A 220 -22.08 -11.06 13.25
N GLU A 221 -21.61 -12.05 14.01
CA GLU A 221 -20.31 -12.04 14.68
C GLU A 221 -19.16 -12.04 13.65
N ARG A 222 -19.21 -12.92 12.65
CA ARG A 222 -18.21 -12.94 11.56
C ARG A 222 -18.13 -11.57 10.88
N ARG A 223 -19.29 -10.98 10.56
CA ARG A 223 -19.35 -9.66 9.95
C ARG A 223 -18.71 -8.59 10.83
N HIS A 224 -18.94 -8.63 12.14
CA HIS A 224 -18.30 -7.70 13.08
C HIS A 224 -16.77 -7.87 13.08
N VAL A 225 -16.27 -9.10 13.12
CA VAL A 225 -14.83 -9.40 13.07
C VAL A 225 -14.20 -8.86 11.79
N VAL A 226 -14.78 -9.17 10.63
CA VAL A 226 -14.28 -8.72 9.32
C VAL A 226 -14.28 -7.19 9.21
N LEU A 227 -15.35 -6.51 9.67
CA LEU A 227 -15.42 -5.05 9.61
C LEU A 227 -14.41 -4.38 10.54
N ASN A 228 -14.21 -4.93 11.73
CA ASN A 228 -13.20 -4.45 12.66
C ASN A 228 -11.80 -4.58 12.06
N ASP A 229 -11.55 -5.72 11.43
CA ASP A 229 -10.28 -6.05 10.79
C ASP A 229 -9.96 -5.13 9.60
N ILE A 230 -10.96 -4.86 8.75
CA ILE A 230 -10.89 -3.85 7.68
C ILE A 230 -10.53 -2.47 8.23
N THR A 231 -11.21 -2.06 9.31
CA THR A 231 -11.03 -0.74 9.92
C THR A 231 -9.62 -0.59 10.52
N SER A 232 -9.18 -1.59 11.27
CA SER A 232 -7.84 -1.67 11.87
C SER A 232 -6.73 -1.63 10.84
N THR A 233 -6.85 -2.41 9.77
CA THR A 233 -5.84 -2.47 8.71
C THR A 233 -5.78 -1.16 7.95
N THR A 234 -6.93 -0.61 7.56
CA THR A 234 -7.00 0.67 6.83
C THR A 234 -6.41 1.81 7.66
N GLY A 235 -6.77 1.90 8.94
CA GLY A 235 -6.24 2.91 9.86
C GLY A 235 -4.73 2.78 10.04
N SER A 236 -4.24 1.56 10.26
CA SER A 236 -2.82 1.33 10.52
C SER A 236 -1.95 1.57 9.29
N VAL A 237 -2.37 1.05 8.13
CA VAL A 237 -1.58 1.10 6.88
C VAL A 237 -1.58 2.49 6.26
N PHE A 238 -2.74 3.15 6.15
CA PHE A 238 -2.82 4.43 5.43
C PHE A 238 -2.72 5.65 6.34
N LEU A 239 -3.17 5.56 7.59
CA LEU A 239 -3.19 6.71 8.50
C LEU A 239 -2.09 6.65 9.55
N GLY A 240 -1.44 5.49 9.76
CA GLY A 240 -0.53 5.28 10.88
C GLY A 240 -1.22 5.38 12.25
N LEU A 241 -2.52 5.08 12.29
CA LEU A 241 -3.36 5.18 13.49
C LEU A 241 -3.92 3.82 13.87
N THR A 242 -4.00 3.55 15.17
CA THR A 242 -4.74 2.39 15.68
C THR A 242 -6.22 2.75 15.83
N VAL A 243 -7.06 2.17 14.98
CA VAL A 243 -8.51 2.42 14.95
C VAL A 243 -9.24 1.08 14.84
N GLY A 244 -10.15 0.76 15.75
CA GLY A 244 -10.86 -0.54 15.78
C GLY A 244 -11.24 -0.94 17.19
#